data_AF-A0A925Q5D6-F1
#
_entry.id   AF-A0A925Q5D6-F1
#
_cell.length_a   1.000
_cell.length_b   1.000
_cell.length_c   1.000
_cell.angle_alpha   90.00
_cell.angle_beta   90.00
_cell.angle_gamma   90.00
#
_symmetry.space_group_name_H-M   'P 1'
#
loop_
_entity.id
_entity.type
_entity.pdbx_description
1 polymer ?
#
loop_
_entity_poly.entity_id
_entity_poly.type
_entity_poly.pdbx_seq_one_letter_code
_entity_poly.pdbx_strand_id
1 'polypeptide(L)' 'MKPAIGKWFKIQGNDSFEVVAIDDDDGTIELQYFDGTVEEMDIEDWQAEHDAGNLQ' A
#
# COMPACT_ATOMS: atom_id res chain seq x y z
N MET A 1 -3.04 -10.24 -3.14
CA MET A 1 -2.44 -10.21 -1.79
C MET A 1 -3.21 -9.17 -1.00
N LYS A 2 -3.54 -9.42 0.27
CA LYS A 2 -4.29 -8.44 1.08
C LYS A 2 -3.32 -7.50 1.81
N PRO A 3 -3.61 -6.19 1.89
CA PRO A 3 -2.85 -5.28 2.73
C PRO A 3 -3.00 -5.70 4.20
N ALA A 4 -1.98 -5.40 5.00
CA ALA A 4 -1.99 -5.68 6.43
C ALA A 4 -1.19 -4.62 7.18
N ILE A 5 -1.82 -3.99 8.16
CA ILE A 5 -1.19 -2.97 9.01
C ILE A 5 0.08 -3.54 9.66
N GLY A 6 1.16 -2.76 9.63
CA GLY A 6 2.47 -3.14 10.17
C GLY A 6 3.31 -3.99 9.23
N LYS A 7 2.86 -4.22 7.98
CA LYS A 7 3.63 -4.93 6.95
C LYS A 7 4.23 -3.95 5.96
N TRP A 8 5.45 -4.29 5.57
CA TRP A 8 6.21 -3.57 4.57
C TRP A 8 6.06 -4.24 3.21
N PHE A 9 5.87 -3.41 2.19
CA PHE A 9 5.72 -3.82 0.80
C PHE A 9 6.57 -2.94 -0.10
N LYS A 10 6.65 -3.33 -1.38
CA LYS A 10 7.28 -2.51 -2.41
C LYS A 10 6.51 -2.61 -3.71
N ILE A 11 6.23 -1.46 -4.32
CA ILE A 11 5.79 -1.40 -5.72
C ILE A 11 7.02 -1.27 -6.62
N GLN A 12 7.06 -2.03 -7.70
CA GLN A 12 8.19 -2.02 -8.63
C GLN A 12 8.48 -0.60 -9.13
N GLY A 13 9.72 -0.13 -8.90
CA GLY A 13 10.16 1.21 -9.31
C GLY A 13 9.96 2.31 -8.26
N ASN A 14 9.25 2.03 -7.17
CA ASN A 14 9.05 2.95 -6.04
C ASN A 14 9.90 2.55 -4.82
N ASP A 15 9.89 3.39 -3.80
CA ASP A 15 10.44 3.09 -2.48
C ASP A 15 9.55 2.09 -1.70
N SER A 16 10.14 1.42 -0.72
CA SER A 16 9.38 0.56 0.20
C SER A 16 8.55 1.41 1.17
N PHE A 17 7.37 0.90 1.51
CA PHE A 17 6.43 1.54 2.43
C PHE A 17 5.82 0.52 3.40
N GLU A 18 5.36 1.01 4.54
CA GLU A 18 4.59 0.29 5.53
C GLU A 18 3.11 0.63 5.39
N VAL A 19 2.23 -0.38 5.42
CA VAL A 19 0.79 -0.12 5.58
C VAL A 19 0.55 0.27 7.03
N VAL A 20 0.06 1.48 7.27
CA VAL A 20 -0.17 2.03 8.62
C VAL A 20 -1.65 2.14 9.00
N ALA A 21 -2.54 2.24 8.01
CA ALA A 21 -3.98 2.18 8.20
C ALA A 21 -4.68 1.56 6.98
N ILE A 22 -5.90 1.03 7.21
CA ILE A 22 -6.83 0.56 6.18
C ILE A 22 -8.19 1.08 6.59
N ASP A 23 -8.87 1.80 5.69
CA ASP A 23 -10.24 2.25 5.86
C ASP A 23 -11.14 1.46 4.91
N ASP A 24 -11.90 0.51 5.47
CA ASP A 24 -12.81 -0.33 4.68
C ASP A 24 -14.08 0.41 4.24
N ASP A 25 -14.47 1.48 4.95
CA ASP A 25 -15.67 2.25 4.63
C ASP A 25 -15.40 3.18 3.44
N ASP A 26 -14.23 3.83 3.41
CA ASP A 26 -13.79 4.70 2.32
C ASP A 26 -13.02 3.95 1.22
N GLY A 27 -12.57 2.72 1.49
CA GLY A 27 -11.89 1.86 0.52
C GLY A 27 -10.44 2.25 0.25
N THR A 28 -9.73 2.76 1.25
CA THR A 28 -8.38 3.31 1.12
C THR A 28 -7.36 2.66 2.06
N ILE A 29 -6.08 2.81 1.74
CA ILE A 29 -4.93 2.28 2.48
C ILE A 29 -3.93 3.41 2.67
N GLU A 30 -3.46 3.62 3.90
CA GLU A 30 -2.39 4.58 4.18
C GLU A 30 -1.02 3.89 4.12
N LEU A 31 -0.11 4.46 3.34
CA LEU A 31 1.24 3.98 3.07
C LEU A 31 2.25 4.97 3.69
N GLN A 32 3.07 4.51 4.64
CA GLN A 32 4.13 5.31 5.24
C GLN A 32 5.50 4.92 4.69
N TYR A 33 6.26 5.91 4.23
CA TYR A 33 7.65 5.75 3.78
C TYR A 33 8.64 5.99 4.93
N PHE A 34 9.90 5.60 4.73
CA PHE A 34 10.95 5.75 5.74
C PHE A 34 11.23 7.19 6.19
N ASP A 35 10.99 8.17 5.32
CA ASP A 35 11.17 9.59 5.64
C ASP A 35 10.01 10.18 6.45
N GLY A 36 8.97 9.38 6.72
CA GLY A 36 7.77 9.76 7.45
C GLY A 36 6.65 10.31 6.56
N THR A 37 6.84 10.40 5.24
CA THR A 37 5.78 10.74 4.30
C THR A 37 4.68 9.69 4.34
N VAL A 38 3.42 10.13 4.36
CA VAL A 38 2.24 9.27 4.29
C VAL A 38 1.48 9.59 3.02
N GLU A 39 1.16 8.56 2.26
CA GLU A 39 0.31 8.61 1.06
C GLU A 39 -0.92 7.73 1.24
N GLU A 40 -1.97 8.02 0.49
CA GLU A 40 -3.20 7.23 0.45
C GLU A 40 -3.28 6.52 -0.90
N MET A 41 -3.75 5.27 -0.90
CA MET A 41 -3.97 4.47 -2.09
C MET A 41 -5.35 3.82 -2.04
N ASP A 42 -6.06 3.84 -3.16
CA ASP A 42 -7.33 3.14 -3.31
C ASP A 42 -7.12 1.61 -3.25
N ILE A 43 -8.05 0.89 -2.63
CA ILE A 43 -7.97 -0.57 -2.52
C ILE A 43 -8.05 -1.27 -3.88
N GLU A 44 -8.67 -0.62 -4.88
CA GLU A 44 -8.73 -1.10 -6.26
C GLU A 44 -7.36 -1.02 -6.93
N ASP A 45 -6.62 0.07 -6.74
CA ASP A 45 -5.26 0.25 -7.26
C ASP A 45 -4.29 -0.75 -6.61
N TRP A 46 -4.41 -0.96 -5.30
CA TRP A 46 -3.65 -2.00 -4.60
C TRP A 46 -3.84 -3.37 -5.25
N GLN A 47 -5.10 -3.73 -5.53
CA GLN A 47 -5.44 -5.00 -6.14
C GLN A 47 -4.90 -5.09 -7.58
N ALA A 48 -4.96 -3.99 -8.34
CA ALA A 48 -4.43 -3.92 -9.70
C ALA A 48 -2.90 -4.10 -9.74
N GLU A 49 -2.16 -3.41 -8.87
CA GLU A 49 -0.69 -3.54 -8.77
C GLU A 49 -0.26 -4.95 -8.33
N HIS A 50 -1.02 -5.57 -7.43
CA HIS A 50 -0.83 -6.97 -7.07
C HIS A 50 -1.05 -7.91 -8.27
N ASP A 51 -2.16 -7.73 -8.99
CA ASP A 51 -2.52 -8.62 -10.11
C ASP A 51 -1.59 -8.43 -11.32
N ALA A 52 -1.03 -7.23 -11.48
CA ALA A 52 0.05 -6.95 -12.42
C ALA A 52 1.40 -7.56 -12.00
N GLY A 53 1.55 -7.99 -10.75
CA GLY A 53 2.79 -8.54 -10.19
C GLY A 53 3.83 -7.47 -9.81
N ASN A 54 3.42 -6.20 -9.72
CA ASN A 54 4.27 -5.08 -9.37
C ASN A 54 4.45 -4.93 -7.86
N LEU A 55 3.45 -5.37 -7.07
CA LEU A 55 3.46 -5.34 -5.62
C LEU A 55 4.12 -6.58 -5.02
N GLN A 56 5.13 -6.39 -4.16
CA GLN A 56 5.92 -7.43 -3.50
C GLN A 56 5.89 -7.31 -1.98
#